data_AF-A0A4R1XQD1-F1
#
_entry.id   AF-A0A4R1XQD1-F1
#
_cell.length_a   1.000
_cell.length_b   1.000
_cell.length_c   1.000
_cell.angle_alpha   90.00
_cell.angle_beta   90.00
_cell.angle_gamma   90.00
#
_symmetry.space_group_name_H-M   'P 1'
#
loop_
_entity.id
_entity.type
_entity.pdbx_description
1 polymer ?
#
loop_
_entity_poly.entity_id
_entity_poly.type
_entity_poly.pdbx_seq_one_letter_code
_entity_poly.pdbx_strand_id
1 'polypeptide(L)'
;MNGIFLALSVIVIGYIYQNRNLVTKYSTSEMPAHHLYYKSAITGFIFFFIGLICTFSILLKFSLIEYHQDKNLIDNIHFLPDLKILWVMSFCCALILCLCFVWLKNYILLRGIDRVNNINKIYAMTLTTPLDKLLNDSAFLSEDDFKNKIVLLSMNDKKVYVGTVFPDRKIFERFLYGQTEFIFCPMYSGYRHKETMELVITTDYLKDQNLDQHKYQMILDRKNIVTATKVDLDTLFDFMDRDVFFNKLSHVSRKKLPVLVIMKNKNIYIGRLSDNMSNYSTLSDVTHIGLNLGYQCIFDRDQIKIGQYYDFRKTKDLYCHLSFREVESIWFRTKPEDFWMKDKHVSPEMLLKLFEHRLVDCREVEEDLIIMAD
;
A
#
# COMPACT_ATOMS: atom_id res chain seq x y z
N MET A 1 -16.41 50.13 23.30
CA MET A 1 -15.33 49.16 23.59
C MET A 1 -15.28 48.18 22.43
N ASN A 2 -14.22 48.32 21.65
CA ASN A 2 -13.79 47.62 20.43
C ASN A 2 -14.46 46.27 20.14
N GLY A 3 -15.36 46.22 19.14
CA GLY A 3 -15.89 44.96 18.60
C GLY A 3 -14.79 43.97 18.16
N ILE A 4 -13.60 44.48 17.89
CA ILE A 4 -12.37 43.72 17.67
C ILE A 4 -12.03 42.80 18.85
N PHE A 5 -12.14 43.26 20.11
CA PHE A 5 -11.84 42.41 21.26
C PHE A 5 -12.86 41.30 21.43
N LEU A 6 -14.13 41.56 21.13
CA LEU A 6 -15.17 40.54 21.17
C LEU A 6 -14.92 39.46 20.10
N ALA A 7 -14.64 39.87 18.87
CA ALA A 7 -14.26 38.96 17.80
C ALA A 7 -13.01 38.15 18.15
N LEU A 8 -11.99 38.80 18.73
CA LEU A 8 -10.75 38.14 19.12
C LEU A 8 -10.97 37.13 20.25
N SER A 9 -11.78 37.44 21.26
CA SER A 9 -12.16 36.50 22.32
C SER A 9 -12.83 35.24 21.78
N VAL A 10 -13.75 35.42 20.84
CA VAL A 10 -14.42 34.29 20.15
C VAL A 10 -13.40 33.45 19.40
N ILE A 11 -12.53 34.07 18.60
CA ILE A 11 -11.48 33.35 17.84
C ILE A 11 -10.52 32.61 18.77
N VAL A 12 -10.10 33.23 19.88
CA VAL A 12 -9.18 32.62 20.86
C VAL A 12 -9.78 31.37 21.48
N ILE A 13 -11.07 31.39 21.88
CA ILE A 13 -11.74 30.21 22.43
C ILE A 13 -11.75 29.08 21.39
N GLY A 14 -12.14 29.37 20.15
CA GLY A 14 -12.16 28.37 19.08
C GLY A 14 -10.78 27.81 18.73
N TYR A 15 -9.75 28.67 18.75
CA TYR A 15 -8.37 28.27 18.54
C TYR A 15 -7.86 27.33 19.65
N ILE A 16 -8.18 27.64 20.92
CA ILE A 16 -7.86 26.76 22.06
C ILE A 16 -8.53 25.40 21.88
N TYR A 17 -9.83 25.38 21.51
CA TYR A 17 -10.55 24.13 21.25
C TYR A 17 -9.83 23.29 20.19
N GLN A 18 -9.50 23.89 19.04
CA GLN A 18 -8.90 23.19 17.91
C GLN A 18 -7.52 22.62 18.24
N ASN A 19 -6.68 23.37 18.95
CA ASN A 19 -5.32 22.95 19.30
C ASN A 19 -5.25 21.93 20.44
N ARG A 20 -6.17 22.02 21.41
CA ARG A 20 -6.16 21.15 22.60
C ARG A 20 -6.91 19.84 22.39
N ASN A 21 -7.92 19.81 21.53
CA ASN A 21 -8.60 18.58 21.17
C ASN A 21 -7.75 17.81 20.14
N LEU A 22 -7.30 16.61 20.53
CA LEU A 22 -6.35 15.82 19.74
C LEU A 22 -6.89 15.50 18.36
N VAL A 23 -8.17 15.10 18.26
CA VAL A 23 -8.80 14.72 16.98
C VAL A 23 -8.81 15.88 16.00
N THR A 24 -9.18 17.07 16.48
CA THR A 24 -9.24 18.25 15.61
C THR A 24 -7.84 18.77 15.28
N LYS A 25 -6.88 18.68 16.21
CA LYS A 25 -5.50 19.13 16.00
C LYS A 25 -4.88 18.48 14.77
N TYR A 26 -5.08 17.17 14.60
CA TYR A 26 -4.56 16.44 13.44
C TYR A 26 -5.23 16.91 12.13
N SER A 27 -6.56 17.04 12.12
CA SER A 27 -7.32 17.52 10.96
C SER A 27 -7.07 19.00 10.58
N THR A 28 -6.69 19.86 11.54
CA THR A 28 -6.49 21.30 11.28
C THR A 28 -5.15 21.63 10.63
N SER A 29 -4.15 20.75 10.70
CA SER A 29 -2.82 20.99 10.14
C SER A 29 -2.81 21.10 8.61
N GLU A 30 -3.74 20.43 7.94
CA GLU A 30 -3.84 20.40 6.48
C GLU A 30 -4.72 21.52 5.91
N MET A 31 -5.44 22.25 6.77
CA MET A 31 -6.35 23.31 6.33
C MET A 31 -5.58 24.61 6.05
N PRO A 32 -5.89 25.34 4.97
CA PRO A 32 -5.29 26.64 4.74
C PRO A 32 -5.72 27.64 5.85
N ALA A 33 -4.83 28.57 6.18
CA ALA A 33 -4.98 29.44 7.35
C ALA A 33 -6.34 30.16 7.43
N HIS A 34 -6.87 30.63 6.29
CA HIS A 34 -8.18 31.31 6.25
C HIS A 34 -9.35 30.41 6.64
N HIS A 35 -9.35 29.14 6.22
CA HIS A 35 -10.36 28.17 6.63
C HIS A 35 -10.24 27.84 8.13
N LEU A 36 -9.01 27.80 8.64
CA LEU A 36 -8.76 27.59 10.06
C LEU A 36 -9.40 28.71 10.89
N TYR A 37 -9.15 29.98 10.54
CA TYR A 37 -9.75 31.14 11.22
C TYR A 37 -11.27 31.09 11.22
N TYR A 38 -11.90 30.77 10.08
CA TYR A 38 -13.36 30.67 9.98
C TYR A 38 -13.92 29.55 10.89
N LYS A 39 -13.27 28.38 10.88
CA LYS A 39 -13.64 27.25 11.73
C LYS A 39 -13.43 27.58 13.22
N SER A 40 -12.36 28.32 13.57
CA SER A 40 -12.12 28.78 14.94
C SER A 40 -13.22 29.77 15.35
N ALA A 41 -13.60 30.70 14.48
CA ALA A 41 -14.65 31.67 14.77
C ALA A 41 -16.00 31.00 15.03
N ILE A 42 -16.41 30.01 14.21
CA ILE A 42 -17.67 29.28 14.41
C ILE A 42 -17.66 28.51 15.74
N THR A 43 -16.62 27.72 15.97
CA THR A 43 -16.52 26.90 17.20
C THR A 43 -16.47 27.78 18.45
N GLY A 44 -15.68 28.85 18.41
CA GLY A 44 -15.63 29.84 19.47
C GLY A 44 -16.96 30.53 19.70
N PHE A 45 -17.72 30.84 18.65
CA PHE A 45 -19.02 31.52 18.77
C PHE A 45 -20.02 30.63 19.50
N ILE A 46 -20.05 29.33 19.19
CA ILE A 46 -20.90 28.35 19.87
C ILE A 46 -20.57 28.31 21.38
N PHE A 47 -19.29 28.16 21.74
CA PHE A 47 -18.89 28.14 23.15
C PHE A 47 -19.15 29.46 23.86
N PHE A 48 -18.93 30.59 23.19
CA PHE A 48 -19.21 31.91 23.73
C PHE A 48 -20.70 32.10 24.01
N PHE A 49 -21.58 31.66 23.10
CA PHE A 49 -23.03 31.74 23.27
C PHE A 49 -23.51 30.86 24.44
N ILE A 50 -22.99 29.64 24.56
CA ILE A 50 -23.28 28.77 25.70
C ILE A 50 -22.79 29.42 27.00
N GLY A 51 -21.58 29.97 27.02
CA GLY A 51 -21.03 30.67 28.18
C GLY A 51 -21.84 31.90 28.58
N LEU A 52 -22.40 32.62 27.60
CA LEU A 52 -23.29 33.76 27.83
C LEU A 52 -24.60 33.31 28.51
N ILE A 53 -25.23 32.24 28.02
CA ILE A 53 -26.44 31.67 28.63
C ILE A 53 -26.13 31.23 30.08
N CYS A 54 -25.03 30.50 30.29
CA CYS A 54 -24.63 30.06 31.64
C CYS A 54 -24.38 31.24 32.58
N THR A 55 -23.68 32.27 32.11
CA THR A 55 -23.39 33.49 32.88
C THR A 55 -24.70 34.19 33.25
N PHE A 56 -25.62 34.32 32.31
CA PHE A 56 -26.93 34.92 32.55
C PHE A 56 -27.74 34.13 33.60
N SER A 57 -27.77 32.79 33.51
CA SER A 57 -28.42 31.94 34.52
C SER A 57 -27.79 32.07 35.91
N ILE A 58 -26.46 32.19 35.99
CA ILE A 58 -25.75 32.41 37.27
C ILE A 58 -26.13 33.78 37.86
N LEU A 59 -26.09 34.84 37.05
CA LEU A 59 -26.41 36.19 37.51
C LEU A 59 -27.86 36.33 37.99
N LEU A 60 -28.82 35.68 37.30
CA LEU A 60 -30.21 35.60 37.75
C LEU A 60 -30.33 34.84 39.08
N LYS A 61 -29.64 33.71 39.24
CA LYS A 61 -29.72 32.88 40.45
C LYS A 61 -29.16 33.58 41.68
N PHE A 62 -28.10 34.36 41.52
CA PHE A 62 -27.49 35.14 42.62
C PHE A 62 -28.14 36.51 42.85
N SER A 63 -29.31 36.76 42.23
CA SER A 63 -30.05 38.03 42.28
C SER A 63 -29.18 39.26 41.99
N LEU A 64 -28.11 39.09 41.21
CA LEU A 64 -27.25 40.19 40.75
C LEU A 64 -27.91 40.96 39.59
N ILE A 65 -28.99 40.41 39.05
CA ILE A 65 -29.90 41.04 38.09
C ILE A 65 -31.29 41.03 38.72
N GLU A 66 -31.88 42.21 38.90
CA GLU A 66 -33.28 42.35 39.30
C GLU A 66 -34.14 42.20 38.04
N TYR A 67 -34.84 41.06 37.92
CA TYR A 67 -35.82 40.87 36.87
C TYR A 67 -37.19 41.32 37.36
N HIS A 68 -37.71 42.41 36.80
CA HIS A 68 -39.04 42.90 37.13
C HIS A 68 -40.06 42.29 36.17
N GLN A 69 -40.94 41.42 36.69
CA GLN A 69 -42.00 40.76 35.92
C GLN A 69 -42.99 41.75 35.29
N ASP A 70 -43.11 42.94 35.85
CA ASP A 70 -44.07 43.98 35.43
C ASP A 70 -43.56 44.82 34.23
N LYS A 71 -42.32 44.62 33.79
CA LYS A 71 -41.68 45.38 32.72
C LYS A 71 -41.47 44.54 31.47
N ASN A 72 -41.56 45.16 30.29
CA ASN A 72 -41.22 44.51 29.03
C ASN A 72 -39.73 44.11 29.00
N LEU A 73 -39.39 43.12 28.17
CA LEU A 73 -38.02 42.63 28.00
C LEU A 73 -37.00 43.75 27.71
N ILE A 74 -37.41 44.76 26.95
CA ILE A 74 -36.56 45.91 26.57
C ILE A 74 -36.27 46.81 27.78
N ASP A 75 -37.27 47.05 28.64
CA ASP A 75 -37.11 47.91 29.81
C ASP A 75 -36.26 47.24 30.90
N ASN A 76 -36.25 45.91 30.94
CA ASN A 76 -35.37 45.11 31.79
C ASN A 76 -33.89 45.18 31.36
N ILE A 77 -33.57 45.63 30.13
CA ILE A 77 -32.18 45.77 29.65
C ILE A 77 -31.42 46.83 30.45
N HIS A 78 -32.10 47.87 30.94
CA HIS A 78 -31.49 48.93 31.73
C HIS A 78 -30.98 48.47 33.10
N PHE A 79 -31.47 47.33 33.59
CA PHE A 79 -31.07 46.72 34.87
C PHE A 79 -29.96 45.67 34.71
N LEU A 80 -29.47 45.46 33.48
CA LEU A 80 -28.36 44.56 33.24
C LEU A 80 -27.04 45.19 33.69
N PRO A 81 -26.09 44.38 34.21
CA PRO A 81 -24.74 44.86 34.48
C PRO A 81 -24.08 45.41 33.22
N ASP A 82 -23.10 46.29 33.40
CA ASP A 82 -22.32 46.87 32.30
C ASP A 82 -21.91 45.76 31.32
N LEU A 83 -22.17 45.98 30.03
CA LEU A 83 -21.91 45.05 28.94
C LEU A 83 -20.45 44.56 28.95
N LYS A 84 -19.51 45.36 29.45
CA LYS A 84 -18.11 44.96 29.66
C LYS A 84 -17.98 43.83 30.68
N ILE A 85 -18.65 43.93 31.82
CA ILE A 85 -18.62 42.94 32.90
C ILE A 85 -19.27 41.65 32.42
N LEU A 86 -20.45 41.76 31.78
CA LEU A 86 -21.16 40.62 31.22
C LEU A 86 -20.31 39.88 30.19
N TRP A 87 -19.60 40.63 29.32
CA TRP A 87 -18.70 40.07 28.33
C TRP A 87 -17.50 39.33 28.96
N VAL A 88 -16.78 39.94 29.91
CA VAL A 88 -15.64 39.29 30.59
C VAL A 88 -16.08 38.00 31.28
N MET A 89 -17.19 38.05 32.02
CA MET A 89 -17.72 36.88 32.73
C MET A 89 -18.13 35.77 31.75
N SER A 90 -18.80 36.13 30.66
CA SER A 90 -19.19 35.18 29.60
C SER A 90 -17.98 34.56 28.92
N PHE A 91 -16.92 35.34 28.66
CA PHE A 91 -15.66 34.84 28.13
C PHE A 91 -14.98 33.85 29.08
N CYS A 92 -14.87 34.18 30.37
CA CYS A 92 -14.29 33.30 31.38
C CYS A 92 -15.09 31.99 31.52
N CYS A 93 -16.42 32.09 31.56
CA CYS A 93 -17.30 30.92 31.61
C CYS A 93 -17.14 30.04 30.37
N ALA A 94 -17.17 30.63 29.17
CA ALA A 94 -16.97 29.93 27.91
C ALA A 94 -15.60 29.24 27.83
N LEU A 95 -14.54 29.89 28.33
CA LEU A 95 -13.19 29.33 28.36
C LEU A 95 -13.11 28.11 29.29
N ILE A 96 -13.69 28.18 30.49
CA ILE A 96 -13.77 27.04 31.41
C ILE A 96 -14.56 25.89 30.78
N LEU A 97 -15.73 26.18 30.23
CA LEU A 97 -16.56 25.17 29.55
C LEU A 97 -15.83 24.52 28.37
N CYS A 98 -15.12 25.30 27.56
CA CYS A 98 -14.31 24.81 26.46
C CYS A 98 -13.20 23.88 26.97
N LEU A 99 -12.44 24.29 28.00
CA LEU A 99 -11.36 23.46 28.57
C LEU A 99 -11.91 22.16 29.19
N CYS A 100 -13.00 22.23 29.95
CA CYS A 100 -13.66 21.07 30.53
C CYS A 100 -14.18 20.12 29.44
N PHE A 101 -14.80 20.65 28.38
CA PHE A 101 -15.28 19.85 27.27
C PHE A 101 -14.14 19.16 26.51
N VAL A 102 -13.06 19.88 26.21
CA VAL A 102 -11.87 19.30 25.57
C VAL A 102 -11.23 18.23 26.45
N TRP A 103 -11.12 18.49 27.75
CA TRP A 103 -10.58 17.55 28.71
C TRP A 103 -11.45 16.28 28.77
N LEU A 104 -12.76 16.41 28.91
CA LEU A 104 -13.70 15.29 28.95
C LEU A 104 -13.68 14.49 27.64
N LYS A 105 -13.71 15.16 26.49
CA LYS A 105 -13.67 14.51 25.18
C LYS A 105 -12.36 13.74 24.97
N ASN A 106 -11.23 14.35 25.28
CA ASN A 106 -9.93 13.69 25.23
C ASN A 106 -9.87 12.53 26.24
N TYR A 107 -10.41 12.68 27.45
CA TYR A 107 -10.46 11.62 28.46
C TYR A 107 -11.28 10.41 27.98
N ILE A 108 -12.48 10.65 27.41
CA ILE A 108 -13.33 9.59 26.85
C ILE A 108 -12.63 8.91 25.67
N LEU A 109 -12.06 9.68 24.74
CA LEU A 109 -11.41 9.14 23.54
C LEU A 109 -10.11 8.36 23.85
N LEU A 110 -9.39 8.78 24.89
CA LEU A 110 -8.17 8.12 25.34
C LEU A 110 -8.44 7.02 26.37
N ARG A 111 -9.70 6.79 26.75
CA ARG A 111 -10.04 5.76 27.73
C ARG A 111 -9.73 4.38 27.15
N GLY A 112 -8.78 3.67 27.76
CA GLY A 112 -8.32 2.36 27.29
C GLY A 112 -7.21 2.43 26.23
N ILE A 113 -6.72 3.62 25.87
CA ILE A 113 -5.57 3.78 24.98
C ILE A 113 -4.38 4.26 25.80
N ASP A 114 -3.37 3.41 25.97
CA ASP A 114 -2.12 3.81 26.60
C ASP A 114 -1.44 4.94 25.82
N ARG A 115 -1.40 6.12 26.43
CA ARG A 115 -0.93 7.37 25.78
C ARG A 115 0.53 7.31 25.32
N VAL A 116 1.33 6.41 25.89
CA VAL A 116 2.77 6.27 25.57
C VAL A 116 3.01 5.22 24.48
N ASN A 117 2.21 4.14 24.48
CA ASN A 117 2.41 3.02 23.58
C ASN A 117 1.54 3.10 22.31
N ASN A 118 0.42 3.83 22.35
CA ASN A 118 -0.61 3.78 21.29
C ASN A 118 -0.93 5.16 20.67
N ILE A 119 0.01 6.11 20.69
CA ILE A 119 -0.13 7.41 20.00
C ILE A 119 -0.52 7.22 18.53
N ASN A 120 0.07 6.21 17.88
CA ASN A 120 -0.18 5.89 16.48
C ASN A 120 -1.60 5.39 16.24
N LYS A 121 -2.24 4.73 17.22
CA LYS A 121 -3.64 4.30 17.13
C LYS A 121 -4.59 5.50 17.17
N ILE A 122 -4.28 6.50 17.99
CA ILE A 122 -5.02 7.76 18.05
C ILE A 122 -4.85 8.52 16.73
N TYR A 123 -3.63 8.55 16.19
CA TYR A 123 -3.36 9.17 14.91
C TYR A 123 -4.09 8.45 13.76
N ALA A 124 -4.03 7.11 13.71
CA ALA A 124 -4.72 6.29 12.71
C ALA A 124 -6.23 6.54 12.67
N MET A 125 -6.86 6.78 13.82
CA MET A 125 -8.28 7.14 13.92
C MET A 125 -8.59 8.54 13.39
N THR A 126 -7.58 9.41 13.30
CA THR A 126 -7.72 10.81 12.88
C THR A 126 -7.26 11.06 11.45
N LEU A 127 -6.65 10.07 10.82
CA LEU A 127 -6.19 10.15 9.44
C LEU A 127 -7.35 10.17 8.46
N THR A 128 -7.51 11.31 7.79
CA THR A 128 -8.53 11.49 6.75
C THR A 128 -8.03 11.13 5.37
N THR A 129 -6.71 11.20 5.12
CA THR A 129 -6.15 10.90 3.80
C THR A 129 -5.87 9.39 3.66
N PRO A 130 -6.21 8.79 2.51
CA PRO A 130 -5.95 7.36 2.28
C PRO A 130 -4.45 7.05 2.21
N LEU A 131 -3.63 8.02 1.75
CA LEU A 131 -2.17 7.88 1.70
C LEU A 131 -1.57 7.78 3.10
N ASP A 132 -1.93 8.69 4.02
CA ASP A 132 -1.35 8.64 5.36
C ASP A 132 -1.81 7.38 6.10
N LYS A 133 -3.06 6.94 5.86
CA LYS A 133 -3.56 5.67 6.41
C LYS A 133 -2.72 4.50 5.91
N LEU A 134 -2.43 4.46 4.62
CA LEU A 134 -1.58 3.45 4.00
C LEU A 134 -0.16 3.44 4.59
N LEU A 135 0.45 4.62 4.76
CA LEU A 135 1.79 4.75 5.36
C LEU A 135 1.79 4.34 6.85
N ASN A 136 0.74 4.67 7.60
CA ASN A 136 0.57 4.26 8.99
C ASN A 136 0.39 2.75 9.13
N ASP A 137 -0.46 2.16 8.29
CA ASP A 137 -0.65 0.71 8.24
C ASP A 137 0.70 0.02 7.96
N SER A 138 1.45 0.50 6.96
CA SER A 138 2.76 -0.01 6.60
C SER A 138 3.76 0.04 7.76
N ALA A 139 3.78 1.14 8.50
CA ALA A 139 4.71 1.35 9.61
C ALA A 139 4.33 0.55 10.88
N PHE A 140 3.05 0.47 11.23
CA PHE A 140 2.62 0.09 12.59
C PHE A 140 1.65 -1.09 12.69
N LEU A 141 1.33 -1.79 11.60
CA LEU A 141 0.65 -3.09 11.70
C LEU A 141 1.46 -4.08 12.56
N SER A 142 0.80 -5.07 13.14
CA SER A 142 1.47 -6.14 13.91
C SER A 142 2.47 -6.91 13.05
N GLU A 143 3.48 -7.51 13.68
CA GLU A 143 4.49 -8.32 12.97
C GLU A 143 3.88 -9.52 12.26
N ASP A 144 2.82 -10.11 12.84
CA ASP A 144 2.06 -11.23 12.27
C ASP A 144 1.42 -10.90 10.90
N ASP A 145 1.25 -9.61 10.60
CA ASP A 145 0.62 -9.08 9.38
C ASP A 145 1.64 -8.48 8.40
N PHE A 146 2.86 -9.00 8.36
CA PHE A 146 3.93 -8.46 7.52
C PHE A 146 3.54 -8.27 6.04
N LYS A 147 2.76 -9.20 5.46
CA LYS A 147 2.26 -9.08 4.07
C LYS A 147 1.45 -7.78 3.88
N ASN A 148 0.68 -7.39 4.88
CA ASN A 148 -0.18 -6.20 4.85
C ASN A 148 0.61 -4.89 5.05
N LYS A 149 1.90 -4.96 5.39
CA LYS A 149 2.78 -3.80 5.54
C LYS A 149 3.40 -3.33 4.24
N ILE A 150 3.44 -4.17 3.21
CA ILE A 150 4.20 -3.89 1.99
C ILE A 150 3.39 -2.97 1.09
N VAL A 151 4.03 -1.87 0.72
CA VAL A 151 3.44 -0.83 -0.12
C VAL A 151 4.32 -0.55 -1.32
N LEU A 152 3.68 -0.22 -2.43
CA LEU A 152 4.31 0.27 -3.65
C LEU A 152 4.04 1.76 -3.75
N LEU A 153 5.12 2.53 -3.81
CA LEU A 153 5.11 3.98 -3.96
C LEU A 153 5.64 4.34 -5.35
N SER A 154 4.84 5.03 -6.16
CA SER A 154 5.29 5.62 -7.42
C SER A 154 5.51 7.13 -7.22
N MET A 155 6.73 7.58 -7.48
CA MET A 155 7.17 8.95 -7.29
C MET A 155 6.96 9.80 -8.55
N ASN A 156 7.03 11.13 -8.40
CA ASN A 156 6.87 12.10 -9.49
C ASN A 156 7.98 12.04 -10.55
N ASP A 157 9.18 11.60 -10.16
CA ASP A 157 10.31 11.33 -11.06
C ASP A 157 10.22 9.95 -11.74
N LYS A 158 9.07 9.27 -11.63
CA LYS A 158 8.78 7.93 -12.15
C LYS A 158 9.52 6.81 -11.46
N LYS A 159 10.31 7.07 -10.42
CA LYS A 159 10.88 5.98 -9.62
C LYS A 159 9.77 5.26 -8.86
N VAL A 160 9.94 3.96 -8.69
CA VAL A 160 9.03 3.11 -7.94
C VAL A 160 9.80 2.40 -6.86
N TYR A 161 9.21 2.36 -5.67
CA TYR A 161 9.75 1.69 -4.51
C TYR A 161 8.71 0.72 -3.95
N VAL A 162 9.13 -0.51 -3.67
CA VAL A 162 8.29 -1.52 -3.02
C VAL A 162 8.97 -1.92 -1.73
N GLY A 163 8.25 -1.86 -0.62
CA GLY A 163 8.82 -2.10 0.70
C GLY A 163 7.93 -1.62 1.83
N THR A 164 8.53 -1.34 2.98
CA THR A 164 7.81 -0.95 4.21
C THR A 164 8.24 0.43 4.69
N VAL A 165 7.34 1.13 5.37
CA VAL A 165 7.67 2.38 6.07
C VAL A 165 8.33 2.05 7.40
N PHE A 166 9.41 2.75 7.74
CA PHE A 166 10.09 2.54 9.02
C PHE A 166 9.19 3.03 10.18
N PRO A 167 9.06 2.25 11.28
CA PRO A 167 8.18 2.55 12.42
C PRO A 167 8.72 3.68 13.32
N ASP A 168 8.89 4.89 12.78
CA ASP A 168 9.26 6.07 13.56
C ASP A 168 8.02 6.65 14.27
N ARG A 169 7.95 6.54 15.59
CA ARG A 169 6.83 7.05 16.41
C ARG A 169 6.57 8.55 16.23
N LYS A 170 7.53 9.33 15.72
CA LYS A 170 7.41 10.78 15.50
C LYS A 170 7.10 11.15 14.06
N ILE A 171 7.04 10.20 13.13
CA ILE A 171 6.79 10.45 11.70
C ILE A 171 5.57 11.34 11.48
N PHE A 172 4.50 11.07 12.23
CA PHE A 172 3.24 11.77 12.10
C PHE A 172 3.19 13.10 12.84
N GLU A 173 3.89 13.22 13.96
CA GLU A 173 4.09 14.53 14.58
C GLU A 173 4.84 15.47 13.62
N ARG A 174 5.86 14.95 12.91
CA ARG A 174 6.58 15.70 11.88
C ARG A 174 5.68 16.12 10.74
N PHE A 175 4.80 15.24 10.26
CA PHE A 175 3.80 15.55 9.22
C PHE A 175 2.90 16.73 9.60
N LEU A 176 2.51 16.84 10.87
CA LEU A 176 1.68 17.94 11.36
C LEU A 176 2.41 19.28 11.39
N TYR A 177 3.71 19.27 11.64
CA TYR A 177 4.53 20.48 11.62
C TYR A 177 5.01 20.82 10.20
N GLY A 178 4.41 20.21 9.18
CA GLY A 178 4.65 20.52 7.76
C GLY A 178 5.88 19.83 7.16
N GLN A 179 6.57 18.98 7.91
CA GLN A 179 7.61 18.13 7.37
C GLN A 179 6.97 16.99 6.60
N THR A 180 7.53 16.59 5.46
CA THR A 180 6.93 15.54 4.63
C THR A 180 7.85 14.36 4.40
N GLU A 181 9.00 14.39 5.06
CA GLU A 181 10.04 13.36 4.96
C GLU A 181 9.75 12.19 5.89
N PHE A 182 9.96 10.99 5.38
CA PHE A 182 9.90 9.76 6.14
C PHE A 182 10.92 8.73 5.66
N ILE A 183 11.23 7.77 6.52
CA ILE A 183 12.18 6.70 6.21
C ILE A 183 11.41 5.52 5.62
N PHE A 184 11.87 5.06 4.46
CA PHE A 184 11.35 3.91 3.74
C PHE A 184 12.42 2.83 3.63
N CYS A 185 12.01 1.58 3.85
CA CYS A 185 12.84 0.39 3.77
C CYS A 185 12.49 -0.38 2.48
N PRO A 186 13.22 -0.18 1.37
CA PRO A 186 12.92 -0.85 0.12
C PRO A 186 13.27 -2.34 0.17
N MET A 187 12.41 -3.15 -0.42
CA MET A 187 12.71 -4.51 -0.85
C MET A 187 13.10 -4.53 -2.32
N TYR A 188 12.39 -3.74 -3.13
CA TYR A 188 12.66 -3.56 -4.56
C TYR A 188 12.60 -2.09 -4.94
N SER A 189 13.38 -1.71 -5.95
CA SER A 189 13.23 -0.43 -6.62
C SER A 189 13.32 -0.55 -8.13
N GLY A 190 12.75 0.45 -8.80
CA GLY A 190 12.59 0.46 -10.24
C GLY A 190 12.07 1.78 -10.74
N TYR A 191 11.48 1.76 -11.93
CA TYR A 191 10.86 2.93 -12.54
C TYR A 191 9.64 2.57 -13.38
N ARG A 192 8.79 3.55 -13.67
CA ARG A 192 7.73 3.43 -14.68
C ARG A 192 8.23 3.89 -16.03
N HIS A 193 8.09 3.05 -17.04
CA HIS A 193 8.45 3.41 -18.40
C HIS A 193 7.63 4.62 -18.88
N LYS A 194 8.26 5.56 -19.60
CA LYS A 194 7.67 6.88 -19.88
C LYS A 194 6.40 6.80 -20.74
N GLU A 195 6.37 5.86 -21.68
CA GLU A 195 5.33 5.76 -22.70
C GLU A 195 4.27 4.72 -22.32
N THR A 196 4.70 3.58 -21.78
CA THR A 196 3.81 2.45 -21.45
C THR A 196 3.32 2.47 -20.00
N MET A 197 3.95 3.27 -19.12
CA MET A 197 3.67 3.32 -17.68
C MET A 197 3.87 1.99 -16.94
N GLU A 198 4.45 1.00 -17.62
CA GLU A 198 4.78 -0.32 -17.10
C GLU A 198 5.85 -0.21 -16.02
N LEU A 199 5.72 -1.05 -14.99
CA LEU A 199 6.70 -1.14 -13.90
C LEU A 199 7.90 -1.96 -14.37
N VAL A 200 9.10 -1.39 -14.26
CA VAL A 200 10.36 -2.09 -14.49
C VAL A 200 11.13 -2.12 -13.18
N ILE A 201 11.30 -3.31 -12.60
CA ILE A 201 12.10 -3.51 -11.39
C ILE A 201 13.56 -3.67 -11.80
N THR A 202 14.44 -2.83 -11.26
CA THR A 202 15.87 -2.82 -11.61
C THR A 202 16.75 -3.30 -10.48
N THR A 203 16.28 -3.17 -9.23
CA THR A 203 17.10 -3.43 -8.05
C THR A 203 16.31 -4.23 -7.04
N ASP A 204 16.95 -5.28 -6.56
CA ASP A 204 16.44 -6.23 -5.59
C ASP A 204 17.37 -6.17 -4.38
N TYR A 205 16.90 -5.55 -3.31
CA TYR A 205 17.67 -5.33 -2.09
C TYR A 205 17.67 -6.57 -1.19
N LEU A 206 16.84 -7.58 -1.47
CA LEU A 206 16.76 -8.82 -0.70
C LEU A 206 17.89 -9.81 -1.07
N LYS A 207 18.48 -9.68 -2.26
CA LYS A 207 19.58 -10.54 -2.72
C LYS A 207 20.87 -10.43 -1.90
N ASP A 208 21.08 -9.32 -1.20
CA ASP A 208 22.19 -9.18 -0.27
C ASP A 208 21.88 -9.95 1.03
N GLN A 209 22.30 -11.22 1.10
CA GLN A 209 22.05 -12.17 2.19
C GLN A 209 22.63 -11.79 3.57
N ASN A 210 23.15 -10.57 3.74
CA ASN A 210 23.67 -10.09 5.03
C ASN A 210 22.56 -9.39 5.85
N LEU A 211 21.67 -10.24 6.38
CA LEU A 211 20.96 -10.23 7.69
C LEU A 211 20.43 -8.96 8.39
N ASP A 212 20.56 -7.75 7.86
CA ASP A 212 19.90 -6.57 8.44
C ASP A 212 18.78 -6.07 7.53
N GLN A 213 17.53 -6.38 7.89
CA GLN A 213 16.29 -5.84 7.25
C GLN A 213 16.20 -4.30 7.27
N HIS A 214 17.14 -3.63 7.94
CA HIS A 214 17.24 -2.18 8.08
C HIS A 214 18.46 -1.57 7.39
N LYS A 215 19.26 -2.36 6.66
CA LYS A 215 20.51 -1.89 6.04
C LYS A 215 20.26 -0.82 4.97
N TYR A 216 19.17 -0.98 4.21
CA TYR A 216 18.77 -0.02 3.20
C TYR A 216 17.61 0.81 3.74
N GLN A 217 17.92 2.05 4.09
CA GLN A 217 16.94 3.06 4.47
C GLN A 217 17.08 4.24 3.51
N MET A 218 15.96 4.70 2.98
CA MET A 218 15.93 5.90 2.16
C MET A 218 14.96 6.91 2.75
N ILE A 219 15.28 8.19 2.59
CA ILE A 219 14.41 9.28 2.99
C ILE A 219 13.57 9.64 1.76
N LEU A 220 12.25 9.49 1.87
CA LEU A 220 11.29 9.85 0.83
C LEU A 220 10.45 11.04 1.30
N ASP A 221 10.00 11.85 0.34
CA ASP A 221 9.09 12.96 0.58
C ASP A 221 7.68 12.58 0.15
N ARG A 222 6.71 12.69 1.08
CA ARG A 222 5.28 12.48 0.87
C ARG A 222 4.75 13.27 -0.32
N LYS A 223 5.22 14.51 -0.53
CA LYS A 223 4.76 15.38 -1.63
C LYS A 223 5.14 14.87 -3.01
N ASN A 224 6.18 14.04 -3.10
CA ASN A 224 6.65 13.47 -4.35
C ASN A 224 5.92 12.18 -4.72
N ILE A 225 5.07 11.63 -3.85
CA ILE A 225 4.30 10.42 -4.12
C ILE A 225 3.11 10.78 -5.03
N VAL A 226 3.06 10.16 -6.21
CA VAL A 226 1.95 10.32 -7.16
C VAL A 226 0.89 9.26 -6.92
N THR A 227 1.31 8.00 -6.74
CA THR A 227 0.40 6.90 -6.40
C THR A 227 1.01 5.99 -5.35
N ALA A 228 0.16 5.44 -4.50
CA ALA A 228 0.55 4.47 -3.50
C ALA A 228 -0.52 3.37 -3.39
N THR A 229 -0.08 2.12 -3.27
CA THR A 229 -0.98 0.97 -3.12
C THR A 229 -0.38 -0.07 -2.19
N LYS A 230 -1.24 -0.88 -1.55
CA LYS A 230 -0.80 -2.13 -0.93
C LYS A 230 -0.39 -3.10 -2.03
N VAL A 231 0.62 -3.91 -1.74
CA VAL A 231 1.13 -4.92 -2.67
C VAL A 231 0.77 -6.28 -2.13
N ASP A 232 0.13 -7.08 -2.97
CA ASP A 232 0.08 -8.51 -2.76
C ASP A 232 1.39 -9.14 -3.23
N LEU A 233 2.11 -9.76 -2.30
CA LEU A 233 3.40 -10.38 -2.57
C LEU A 233 3.29 -11.48 -3.63
N ASP A 234 2.20 -12.24 -3.61
CA ASP A 234 2.02 -13.38 -4.52
C ASP A 234 1.91 -12.85 -5.96
N THR A 235 1.11 -11.81 -6.17
CA THR A 235 1.02 -11.09 -7.45
C THR A 235 2.37 -10.45 -7.87
N LEU A 236 3.16 -9.94 -6.93
CA LEU A 236 4.48 -9.36 -7.24
C LEU A 236 5.49 -10.43 -7.67
N PHE A 237 5.51 -11.58 -6.99
CA PHE A 237 6.36 -12.71 -7.37
C PHE A 237 5.99 -13.27 -8.73
N ASP A 238 4.69 -13.46 -9.00
CA ASP A 238 4.20 -13.86 -10.32
C ASP A 238 4.64 -12.89 -11.43
N PHE A 239 4.66 -11.59 -11.15
CA PHE A 239 5.17 -10.58 -12.08
C PHE A 239 6.67 -10.72 -12.33
N MET A 240 7.48 -10.86 -11.27
CA MET A 240 8.94 -10.98 -11.39
C MET A 240 9.37 -12.29 -12.06
N ASP A 241 8.70 -13.40 -11.76
CA ASP A 241 9.00 -14.70 -12.34
C ASP A 241 8.70 -14.74 -13.84
N ARG A 242 7.67 -14.02 -14.30
CA ARG A 242 7.39 -13.85 -15.74
C ARG A 242 8.55 -13.17 -16.45
N ASP A 243 9.10 -12.09 -15.91
CA ASP A 243 10.22 -11.38 -16.53
C ASP A 243 11.47 -12.26 -16.63
N VAL A 244 11.78 -13.03 -15.58
CA VAL A 244 12.88 -14.00 -15.58
C VAL A 244 12.64 -15.10 -16.64
N PHE A 245 11.42 -15.60 -16.73
CA PHE A 245 11.02 -16.61 -17.69
C PHE A 245 11.15 -16.11 -19.15
N PHE A 246 10.69 -14.90 -19.46
CA PHE A 246 10.83 -14.32 -20.80
C PHE A 246 12.28 -13.99 -21.16
N ASN A 247 13.08 -13.54 -20.20
CA ASN A 247 14.52 -13.37 -20.41
C ASN A 247 15.19 -14.71 -20.79
N LYS A 248 14.82 -15.82 -20.13
CA LYS A 248 15.27 -17.17 -20.51
C LYS A 248 14.80 -17.55 -21.92
N LEU A 249 13.54 -17.32 -22.28
CA LEU A 249 13.01 -17.56 -23.63
C LEU A 249 13.77 -16.79 -24.71
N SER A 250 14.07 -15.51 -24.47
CA SER A 250 14.84 -14.68 -25.40
C SER A 250 16.25 -15.22 -25.62
N HIS A 251 16.90 -15.70 -24.55
CA HIS A 251 18.22 -16.33 -24.62
C HIS A 251 18.19 -17.63 -25.43
N VAL A 252 17.17 -18.46 -25.21
CA VAL A 252 16.95 -19.74 -25.90
C VAL A 252 16.70 -19.53 -27.38
N SER A 253 15.89 -18.52 -27.74
CA SER A 253 15.62 -18.14 -29.13
C SER A 253 16.90 -17.68 -29.83
N ARG A 254 17.66 -16.74 -29.24
CA ARG A 254 18.93 -16.24 -29.81
C ARG A 254 19.96 -17.34 -30.06
N LYS A 255 20.07 -18.30 -29.14
CA LYS A 255 20.99 -19.45 -29.26
C LYS A 255 20.42 -20.61 -30.09
N LYS A 256 19.20 -20.49 -30.62
CA LYS A 256 18.48 -21.53 -31.38
C LYS A 256 18.46 -22.88 -30.64
N LEU A 257 18.31 -22.82 -29.31
CA LEU A 257 18.28 -23.99 -28.45
C LEU A 257 16.95 -24.75 -28.62
N PRO A 258 16.97 -26.09 -28.53
CA PRO A 258 15.76 -26.88 -28.57
C PRO A 258 14.90 -26.60 -27.33
N VAL A 259 13.59 -26.57 -27.55
CA VAL A 259 12.55 -26.34 -26.55
C VAL A 259 11.58 -27.50 -26.58
N LEU A 260 11.21 -27.97 -25.40
CA LEU A 260 10.16 -28.95 -25.19
C LEU A 260 8.99 -28.25 -24.50
N VAL A 261 7.81 -28.31 -25.11
CA VAL A 261 6.58 -27.72 -24.60
C VAL A 261 5.58 -28.83 -24.34
N ILE A 262 5.09 -28.90 -23.10
CA ILE A 262 4.07 -29.86 -22.67
C ILE A 262 2.75 -29.09 -22.57
N MET A 263 1.73 -29.60 -23.24
CA MET A 263 0.39 -29.03 -23.22
C MET A 263 -0.51 -29.78 -22.23
N LYS A 264 -1.51 -29.10 -21.69
CA LYS A 264 -2.55 -29.67 -20.79
C LYS A 264 -3.32 -30.81 -21.44
N ASN A 265 -3.48 -30.77 -22.77
CA ASN A 265 -4.09 -31.84 -23.55
C ASN A 265 -3.14 -33.03 -23.82
N LYS A 266 -2.00 -33.07 -23.13
CA LYS A 266 -1.00 -34.15 -23.17
C LYS A 266 -0.29 -34.32 -24.51
N ASN A 267 -0.33 -33.29 -25.37
CA ASN A 267 0.59 -33.17 -26.50
C ASN A 267 1.95 -32.61 -26.01
N ILE A 268 3.04 -33.22 -26.48
CA ILE A 268 4.40 -32.67 -26.37
C ILE A 268 4.84 -32.19 -27.73
N TYR A 269 5.33 -30.95 -27.79
CA TYR A 269 5.96 -30.36 -28.95
C TYR A 269 7.44 -30.14 -28.67
N ILE A 270 8.30 -30.65 -29.55
CA ILE A 270 9.75 -30.44 -29.46
C ILE A 270 10.19 -29.71 -30.72
N GLY A 271 10.82 -28.55 -30.55
CA GLY A 271 11.19 -27.70 -31.67
C GLY A 271 12.18 -26.63 -31.28
N ARG A 272 12.29 -25.60 -32.12
CA ARG A 272 13.03 -24.37 -31.81
C ARG A 272 12.07 -23.21 -31.81
N LEU A 273 12.31 -22.22 -30.96
CA LEU A 273 11.49 -21.00 -30.98
C LEU A 273 11.64 -20.31 -32.34
N SER A 274 10.52 -19.89 -32.94
CA SER A 274 10.54 -19.15 -34.20
C SER A 274 11.23 -17.80 -33.99
N ASP A 275 12.00 -17.35 -34.99
CA ASP A 275 12.78 -16.09 -34.94
C ASP A 275 11.91 -14.83 -34.82
N ASN A 276 10.57 -14.93 -34.96
CA ASN A 276 9.60 -13.84 -34.76
C ASN A 276 9.40 -13.41 -33.29
N MET A 277 10.39 -13.67 -32.43
CA MET A 277 10.37 -13.25 -31.02
C MET A 277 10.46 -11.72 -30.84
N SER A 278 10.85 -10.98 -31.89
CA SER A 278 10.83 -9.52 -31.91
C SER A 278 9.43 -8.91 -31.74
N ASN A 279 8.36 -9.69 -31.98
CA ASN A 279 6.97 -9.22 -31.84
C ASN A 279 6.42 -9.37 -30.41
N TYR A 280 7.16 -10.00 -29.48
CA TYR A 280 6.79 -10.07 -28.06
C TYR A 280 7.27 -8.85 -27.26
N SER A 281 7.55 -7.74 -27.93
CA SER A 281 8.14 -6.54 -27.34
C SER A 281 7.21 -5.76 -26.40
N THR A 282 5.92 -6.11 -26.32
CA THR A 282 4.93 -5.44 -25.46
C THR A 282 4.26 -6.46 -24.52
N LEU A 283 4.32 -6.17 -23.22
CA LEU A 283 4.06 -7.08 -22.09
C LEU A 283 2.61 -7.58 -21.95
N SER A 284 1.63 -7.04 -22.69
CA SER A 284 0.21 -7.30 -22.46
C SER A 284 -0.38 -8.48 -23.25
N ASP A 285 0.18 -8.85 -24.40
CA ASP A 285 -0.58 -9.64 -25.42
C ASP A 285 0.10 -10.92 -25.92
N VAL A 286 1.14 -11.39 -25.22
CA VAL A 286 1.85 -12.63 -25.56
C VAL A 286 0.99 -13.84 -25.20
N THR A 287 0.05 -14.16 -26.08
CA THR A 287 -0.92 -15.26 -25.91
C THR A 287 -0.43 -16.57 -26.51
N HIS A 288 0.58 -16.54 -27.38
CA HIS A 288 1.06 -17.70 -28.13
C HIS A 288 2.59 -17.80 -28.16
N ILE A 289 3.11 -19.01 -28.37
CA ILE A 289 4.51 -19.34 -28.65
C ILE A 289 4.60 -19.90 -30.06
N GLY A 290 5.44 -19.31 -30.90
CA GLY A 290 5.80 -19.87 -32.20
C GLY A 290 6.95 -20.87 -32.08
N LEU A 291 6.75 -22.09 -32.59
CA LEU A 291 7.76 -23.14 -32.67
C LEU A 291 7.97 -23.57 -34.12
N ASN A 292 9.23 -23.61 -34.56
CA ASN A 292 9.64 -24.43 -35.69
C ASN A 292 9.72 -25.88 -35.21
N LEU A 293 8.76 -26.69 -35.64
CA LEU A 293 8.48 -27.99 -35.06
C LEU A 293 9.42 -29.06 -35.61
N GLY A 294 10.13 -29.75 -34.73
CA GLY A 294 10.92 -30.93 -35.07
C GLY A 294 10.13 -32.22 -34.86
N TYR A 295 9.44 -32.32 -33.72
CA TYR A 295 8.72 -33.52 -33.32
C TYR A 295 7.44 -33.20 -32.54
N GLN A 296 6.46 -34.09 -32.65
CA GLN A 296 5.27 -34.10 -31.80
C GLN A 296 5.05 -35.49 -31.22
N CYS A 297 4.76 -35.56 -29.93
CA CYS A 297 4.39 -36.79 -29.23
C CYS A 297 3.02 -36.62 -28.59
N ILE A 298 2.21 -37.68 -28.56
CA ILE A 298 0.90 -37.71 -27.91
C ILE A 298 0.88 -38.88 -26.92
N PHE A 299 0.49 -38.63 -25.67
CA PHE A 299 0.29 -39.67 -24.67
C PHE A 299 -1.12 -40.27 -24.73
N ASP A 300 -1.21 -41.56 -24.39
CA ASP A 300 -2.51 -42.19 -24.14
C ASP A 300 -3.09 -41.77 -22.79
N ARG A 301 -4.43 -41.67 -22.72
CA ARG A 301 -5.18 -41.04 -21.61
C ARG A 301 -4.89 -41.60 -20.21
N ASP A 302 -4.43 -42.84 -20.13
CA ASP A 302 -4.34 -43.59 -18.87
C ASP A 302 -2.96 -44.21 -18.60
N GLN A 303 -1.95 -43.94 -19.44
CA GLN A 303 -0.59 -44.47 -19.25
C GLN A 303 0.47 -43.42 -19.55
N ILE A 304 1.58 -43.46 -18.79
CA ILE A 304 2.85 -42.84 -19.16
C ILE A 304 3.42 -43.67 -20.32
N LYS A 305 2.74 -43.67 -21.47
CA LYS A 305 3.18 -44.32 -22.72
C LYS A 305 2.86 -43.39 -23.87
N ILE A 306 3.86 -43.18 -24.72
CA ILE A 306 3.70 -42.38 -25.94
C ILE A 306 2.87 -43.22 -26.91
N GLY A 307 1.62 -42.83 -27.12
CA GLY A 307 0.70 -43.51 -28.04
C GLY A 307 1.03 -43.18 -29.50
N GLN A 308 1.49 -41.96 -29.78
CA GLN A 308 1.83 -41.52 -31.14
C GLN A 308 3.05 -40.59 -31.18
N TYR A 309 3.85 -40.72 -32.24
CA TYR A 309 5.05 -39.92 -32.49
C TYR A 309 5.15 -39.50 -33.96
N TYR A 310 5.43 -38.22 -34.18
CA TYR A 310 5.58 -37.62 -35.51
C TYR A 310 6.93 -36.90 -35.62
N ASP A 311 7.68 -37.19 -36.69
CA ASP A 311 8.97 -36.55 -37.01
C ASP A 311 8.81 -35.64 -38.22
N PHE A 312 8.96 -34.33 -37.98
CA PHE A 312 8.75 -33.29 -38.99
C PHE A 312 10.05 -32.68 -39.50
N ARG A 313 11.23 -33.22 -39.15
CA ARG A 313 12.52 -32.62 -39.52
C ARG A 313 12.78 -32.51 -41.02
N LYS A 314 12.17 -33.40 -41.81
CA LYS A 314 12.27 -33.39 -43.28
C LYS A 314 11.25 -32.43 -43.92
N THR A 315 10.25 -32.00 -43.17
CA THR A 315 9.25 -31.04 -43.61
C THR A 315 9.86 -29.64 -43.46
N LYS A 316 10.08 -28.96 -44.58
CA LYS A 316 10.53 -27.56 -44.54
C LYS A 316 9.42 -26.69 -43.95
N ASP A 317 9.82 -25.79 -43.05
CA ASP A 317 9.00 -24.66 -42.58
C ASP A 317 7.69 -25.02 -41.88
N LEU A 318 7.69 -26.08 -41.06
CA LEU A 318 6.55 -26.39 -40.21
C LEU A 318 6.56 -25.51 -38.94
N TYR A 319 5.69 -24.50 -38.92
CA TYR A 319 5.50 -23.63 -37.77
C TYR A 319 4.22 -24.00 -37.01
N CYS A 320 4.34 -24.10 -35.70
CA CYS A 320 3.22 -24.33 -34.79
C CYS A 320 3.10 -23.15 -33.84
N HIS A 321 1.88 -22.62 -33.69
CA HIS A 321 1.54 -21.61 -32.70
C HIS A 321 0.82 -22.28 -31.52
N LEU A 322 1.46 -22.31 -30.36
CA LEU A 322 0.91 -22.90 -29.13
C LEU A 322 0.40 -21.80 -28.20
N SER A 323 -0.84 -21.90 -27.74
CA SER A 323 -1.40 -20.95 -26.77
C SER A 323 -0.84 -21.18 -25.37
N PHE A 324 -0.34 -20.12 -24.72
CA PHE A 324 0.14 -20.19 -23.32
C PHE A 324 -0.93 -20.67 -22.35
N ARG A 325 -2.23 -20.46 -22.66
CA ARG A 325 -3.34 -20.93 -21.80
C ARG A 325 -3.41 -22.46 -21.72
N GLU A 326 -2.95 -23.13 -22.77
CA GLU A 326 -2.98 -24.58 -22.92
C GLU A 326 -1.63 -25.24 -22.60
N VAL A 327 -0.59 -24.46 -22.32
CA VAL A 327 0.72 -24.96 -21.89
C VAL A 327 0.64 -25.39 -20.42
N GLU A 328 1.18 -26.57 -20.13
CA GLU A 328 1.38 -27.11 -18.78
C GLU A 328 2.79 -26.80 -18.29
N SER A 329 3.83 -27.03 -19.11
CA SER A 329 5.22 -26.67 -18.77
C SER A 329 6.09 -26.48 -20.01
N ILE A 330 7.18 -25.72 -19.85
CA ILE A 330 8.17 -25.44 -20.91
C ILE A 330 9.56 -25.73 -20.37
N TRP A 331 10.32 -26.51 -21.13
CA TRP A 331 11.67 -26.92 -20.79
C TRP A 331 12.66 -26.40 -21.82
N PHE A 332 13.78 -25.88 -21.34
CA PHE A 332 14.86 -25.32 -22.16
C PHE A 332 16.12 -26.16 -22.00
N ARG A 333 16.82 -26.41 -23.09
CA ARG A 333 18.14 -27.04 -23.04
C ARG A 333 19.20 -26.02 -22.65
N THR A 334 19.52 -25.91 -21.36
CA THR A 334 20.56 -24.99 -20.88
C THR A 334 21.95 -25.61 -20.79
N LYS A 335 22.07 -26.94 -20.69
CA LYS A 335 23.34 -27.67 -20.68
C LYS A 335 23.43 -28.68 -21.82
N PRO A 336 24.64 -28.98 -22.35
CA PRO A 336 24.82 -29.97 -23.42
C PRO A 336 24.38 -31.38 -23.03
N GLU A 337 24.47 -31.68 -21.73
CA GLU A 337 24.26 -32.99 -21.07
C GLU A 337 22.78 -33.35 -20.88
N ASP A 338 21.87 -32.38 -21.02
CA ASP A 338 20.41 -32.61 -21.04
C ASP A 338 20.02 -33.21 -22.41
N PHE A 339 20.22 -34.52 -22.58
CA PHE A 339 19.93 -35.22 -23.82
C PHE A 339 18.46 -35.66 -23.88
N TRP A 340 17.62 -34.91 -24.61
CA TRP A 340 16.29 -35.36 -25.05
C TRP A 340 16.32 -36.16 -26.35
N MET A 341 17.51 -36.40 -26.89
CA MET A 341 17.71 -37.14 -28.14
C MET A 341 18.83 -38.17 -27.98
N LYS A 342 18.54 -39.40 -28.38
CA LYS A 342 19.49 -40.49 -28.56
C LYS A 342 19.68 -40.70 -30.07
N ASP A 343 20.93 -40.73 -30.55
CA ASP A 343 21.23 -40.96 -31.97
C ASP A 343 20.51 -40.01 -32.94
N LYS A 344 20.34 -38.75 -32.54
CA LYS A 344 19.56 -37.70 -33.25
C LYS A 344 18.05 -37.97 -33.33
N HIS A 345 17.49 -38.93 -32.60
CA HIS A 345 16.06 -39.17 -32.49
C HIS A 345 15.59 -38.93 -31.06
N VAL A 346 14.37 -38.42 -30.88
CA VAL A 346 13.74 -38.42 -29.56
C VAL A 346 13.33 -39.86 -29.27
N SER A 347 13.97 -40.53 -28.30
CA SER A 347 13.59 -41.89 -27.97
C SER A 347 12.42 -41.88 -26.99
N PRO A 348 11.35 -42.65 -27.25
CA PRO A 348 10.22 -42.78 -26.33
C PRO A 348 10.66 -43.18 -24.93
N GLU A 349 11.58 -44.14 -24.83
CA GLU A 349 12.17 -44.62 -23.57
C GLU A 349 12.85 -43.53 -22.74
N MET A 350 13.48 -42.53 -23.38
CA MET A 350 14.10 -41.41 -22.66
C MET A 350 13.07 -40.40 -22.16
N LEU A 351 12.08 -40.07 -22.99
CA LEU A 351 10.96 -39.23 -22.55
C LEU A 351 10.23 -39.89 -21.38
N LEU A 352 9.98 -41.20 -21.46
CA LEU A 352 9.40 -41.99 -20.36
C LEU A 352 10.22 -41.84 -19.07
N LYS A 353 11.54 -42.06 -19.12
CA LYS A 353 12.43 -41.88 -17.96
C LYS A 353 12.44 -40.46 -17.40
N LEU A 354 12.33 -39.44 -18.25
CA LEU A 354 12.27 -38.02 -17.85
C LEU A 354 11.00 -37.72 -17.03
N PHE A 355 9.88 -38.39 -17.35
CA PHE A 355 8.61 -38.22 -16.65
C PHE A 355 8.46 -39.16 -15.44
N GLU A 356 9.04 -40.36 -15.48
CA GLU A 356 9.07 -41.28 -14.33
C GLU A 356 9.91 -40.77 -13.16
N HIS A 357 10.97 -40.00 -13.43
CA HIS A 357 11.85 -39.46 -12.38
C HIS A 357 11.43 -38.09 -11.81
N ARG A 358 10.35 -37.48 -12.29
CA ARG A 358 9.89 -36.17 -11.81
C ARG A 358 8.38 -36.11 -11.63
N LEU A 359 7.90 -36.79 -10.62
CA LEU A 359 6.76 -36.34 -9.82
C LEU A 359 7.28 -36.06 -8.41
N VAL A 360 8.01 -34.95 -8.27
CA VAL A 360 8.14 -34.27 -6.98
C VAL A 360 7.41 -32.96 -7.16
N ASP A 361 6.23 -32.89 -6.55
CA ASP A 361 5.47 -31.66 -6.40
C ASP A 361 6.37 -30.67 -5.62
N CYS A 362 6.64 -29.49 -6.17
CA CYS A 362 7.45 -28.46 -5.49
C CYS A 362 6.70 -27.80 -4.31
N ARG A 363 5.80 -28.55 -3.65
CA ARG A 363 5.10 -28.18 -2.42
C ARG A 363 5.44 -29.11 -1.24
N GLU A 364 6.25 -30.14 -1.45
CA GLU A 364 6.70 -31.05 -0.38
C GLU A 364 8.23 -31.12 -0.35
N VAL A 365 8.87 -30.04 0.09
CA VAL A 365 10.24 -30.07 0.66
C VAL A 365 10.26 -29.20 1.93
N GLU A 366 9.30 -29.46 2.81
CA GLU A 366 9.38 -29.12 4.23
C GLU A 366 8.75 -30.29 4.98
N GLU A 367 9.49 -31.39 5.15
CA GLU A 367 9.25 -32.31 6.29
C GLU A 367 10.42 -33.28 6.56
N ASP A 368 11.34 -33.52 5.63
CA ASP A 368 12.45 -34.47 5.86
C ASP A 368 13.76 -33.86 6.42
N LEU A 369 13.70 -32.72 7.12
CA LEU A 369 14.86 -32.15 7.82
C LEU A 369 14.73 -32.11 9.35
N ILE A 370 13.75 -32.80 9.95
CA ILE A 370 13.56 -32.81 11.42
C ILE A 370 13.82 -34.19 12.07
N ILE A 371 14.27 -35.21 11.35
CA ILE A 371 14.71 -36.47 11.98
C ILE A 371 16.14 -36.80 11.58
N MET A 372 17.11 -36.04 12.09
CA MET A 372 18.49 -36.46 12.43
C MET A 372 19.21 -35.33 13.18
N ALA A 373 18.70 -34.97 14.36
CA ALA A 373 19.45 -34.26 15.41
C ALA A 373 18.72 -34.45 16.76
N ASP A 374 18.64 -35.70 17.19
CA ASP A 374 18.91 -36.17 18.56
C ASP A 374 18.68 -37.69 18.68
#